data_AF-A0A150G870-F1
#
_entry.id   AF-A0A150G870-F1
#
_cell.length_a   1.000
_cell.length_b   1.000
_cell.length_c   1.000
_cell.angle_alpha   90.00
_cell.angle_beta   90.00
_cell.angle_gamma   90.00
#
_symmetry.space_group_name_H-M   'P 1'
#
loop_
_entity.id
_entity.type
_entity.pdbx_description
1 polymer ?
#
loop_
_entity_poly.entity_id
_entity_poly.type
_entity_poly.pdbx_seq_one_letter_code
_entity_poly.pdbx_strand_id
1 'polypeptide(L)'
;MTMPTVHPDAGTGQHYCYSHHTGVSGYTLRALQDMYAIGVMLWAMLTGQRPWQDASVIAVAYKVAVLGERLPLEQLSDRRCPPQLRRLIRQCWEADPLRRPAAAEAVKELQGLIKEVRDPS
;
A
#
# COMPACT_ATOMS: atom_id res chain seq x y z
N MET A 1 -9.94 43.45 42.23
CA MET A 1 -10.00 42.06 41.75
C MET A 1 -9.26 42.03 40.41
N THR A 2 -7.99 41.66 40.46
CA THR A 2 -7.04 41.73 39.34
C THR A 2 -7.22 40.53 38.40
N MET A 3 -7.41 40.80 37.11
CA MET A 3 -7.40 39.80 36.04
C MET A 3 -6.00 39.17 35.93
N PRO A 4 -5.86 37.84 35.79
CA PRO A 4 -4.60 37.24 35.37
C PRO A 4 -4.52 37.22 33.84
N THR A 5 -3.51 37.91 33.32
CA THR A 5 -3.08 37.86 31.91
C THR A 5 -2.48 36.48 31.62
N VAL A 6 -3.10 35.68 30.75
CA VAL A 6 -2.49 34.46 30.20
C VAL A 6 -2.01 34.78 28.79
N HIS A 7 -0.71 35.10 28.69
CA HIS A 7 0.04 35.18 27.44
C HIS A 7 0.60 33.76 27.08
N PRO A 8 1.13 33.53 25.86
CA PRO A 8 0.64 32.49 24.97
C PRO A 8 1.80 31.61 24.49
N ASP A 9 2.02 30.43 25.04
CA ASP A 9 3.04 29.54 24.48
C ASP A 9 2.57 28.09 24.41
N ALA A 10 2.54 27.61 23.17
CA ALA A 10 3.03 26.32 22.73
C ALA A 10 2.63 25.11 23.59
N GLY A 11 1.40 24.69 23.41
CA GLY A 11 1.01 23.31 23.60
C GLY A 11 -0.06 23.00 22.58
N THR A 12 0.34 22.64 21.35
CA THR A 12 -0.56 22.00 20.38
C THR A 12 -1.00 20.68 21.01
N GLY A 13 -2.01 20.77 21.87
CA GLY A 13 -2.67 19.64 22.47
C GLY A 13 -3.06 18.72 21.33
N GLN A 14 -2.58 17.49 21.42
CA GLN A 14 -2.89 16.37 20.55
C GLN A 14 -4.40 16.33 20.30
N HIS A 15 -4.83 17.01 19.24
CA HIS A 15 -6.22 17.18 18.90
C HIS A 15 -6.64 15.91 18.18
N TYR A 16 -7.14 14.96 18.98
CA TYR A 16 -8.17 13.99 18.60
C TYR A 16 -7.94 13.19 17.31
N CYS A 17 -7.61 11.91 17.46
CA CYS A 17 -8.15 10.87 16.57
C CYS A 17 -8.47 9.63 17.39
N TYR A 18 -9.77 9.44 17.66
CA TYR A 18 -10.32 8.20 18.18
C TYR A 18 -10.03 7.05 17.22
N SER A 19 -9.26 6.05 17.64
CA SER A 19 -9.22 4.72 17.01
C SER A 19 -9.40 3.64 18.08
N HIS A 20 -10.63 3.53 18.60
CA HIS A 20 -10.96 2.63 19.70
C HIS A 20 -11.41 1.22 19.25
N HIS A 21 -10.79 0.62 18.24
CA HIS A 21 -10.93 -0.84 18.06
C HIS A 21 -9.73 -1.57 17.44
N THR A 22 -8.72 -0.86 16.93
CA THR A 22 -7.43 -1.46 16.55
C THR A 22 -6.34 -0.45 16.87
N GLY A 23 -5.38 -0.77 17.74
CA GLY A 23 -4.32 0.12 18.21
C GLY A 23 -3.28 0.51 17.17
N VAL A 24 -3.73 0.88 15.97
CA VAL A 24 -2.92 1.20 14.79
C VAL A 24 -2.92 2.72 14.63
N SER A 25 -1.73 3.32 14.59
CA SER A 25 -1.56 4.76 14.36
C SER A 25 -1.97 5.15 12.93
N GLY A 26 -2.46 6.38 12.75
CA GLY A 26 -2.79 6.93 11.43
C GLY A 26 -1.62 6.91 10.43
N TYR A 27 -0.38 7.03 10.93
CA TYR A 27 0.83 6.88 10.10
C TYR A 27 1.00 5.47 9.56
N THR A 28 0.70 4.45 10.37
CA THR A 28 0.77 3.04 9.98
C THR A 28 -0.27 2.74 8.90
N LEU A 29 -1.50 3.26 9.04
CA LEU A 29 -2.54 3.07 8.02
C LEU A 29 -2.14 3.65 6.66
N ARG A 30 -1.53 4.84 6.65
CA ARG A 30 -1.02 5.46 5.42
C ARG A 30 0.07 4.61 4.77
N ALA A 31 1.04 4.12 5.56
CA ALA A 31 2.09 3.24 5.04
C ALA A 31 1.50 1.97 4.40
N LEU A 32 0.46 1.38 4.99
CA LEU A 32 -0.21 0.20 4.42
C LEU A 32 -1.02 0.53 3.15
N GLN A 33 -1.57 1.74 3.04
CA GLN A 33 -2.19 2.23 1.80
C GLN A 33 -1.14 2.44 0.71
N ASP A 34 0.03 2.98 1.04
CA ASP A 34 1.15 3.15 0.10
C ASP A 34 1.61 1.80 -0.46
N MET A 35 1.59 0.73 0.36
CA MET A 35 1.91 -0.62 -0.12
C MET A 35 0.93 -1.14 -1.18
N TYR A 36 -0.37 -0.81 -1.06
CA TYR A 36 -1.33 -1.13 -2.12
C TYR A 36 -0.99 -0.39 -3.43
N ALA A 37 -0.67 0.90 -3.32
CA ALA A 37 -0.25 1.71 -4.47
C ALA A 37 1.03 1.16 -5.13
N ILE A 38 2.00 0.68 -4.34
CA ILE A 38 3.19 0.00 -4.84
C ILE A 38 2.83 -1.24 -5.66
N GLY A 39 1.90 -2.08 -5.18
CA GLY A 39 1.43 -3.25 -5.94
C GLY A 39 0.82 -2.85 -7.29
N VAL A 40 -0.02 -1.80 -7.31
CA VAL A 40 -0.64 -1.27 -8.54
C VAL A 40 0.44 -0.73 -9.50
N MET A 41 1.43 -0.02 -8.98
CA MET A 41 2.54 0.51 -9.76
C MET A 41 3.39 -0.60 -10.38
N LEU A 42 3.75 -1.64 -9.61
CA LEU A 42 4.47 -2.81 -10.11
C LEU A 42 3.70 -3.48 -11.26
N TRP A 43 2.38 -3.68 -11.08
CA TRP A 43 1.54 -4.22 -12.14
C TRP A 43 1.54 -3.35 -13.41
N ALA A 44 1.43 -2.03 -13.26
CA ALA A 44 1.44 -1.10 -14.39
C ALA A 44 2.79 -1.13 -15.14
N MET A 45 3.91 -1.23 -14.41
CA MET A 45 5.24 -1.37 -15.02
C MET A 45 5.40 -2.70 -15.78
N LEU A 46 4.88 -3.80 -15.22
CA LEU A 46 4.98 -5.12 -15.85
C LEU A 46 4.14 -5.23 -17.12
N THR A 47 2.91 -4.68 -17.09
CA THR A 47 1.96 -4.75 -18.21
C THR A 47 2.14 -3.63 -19.22
N GLY A 48 2.70 -2.48 -18.82
CA GLY A 48 2.70 -1.25 -19.61
C GLY A 48 1.31 -0.62 -19.76
N GLN A 49 0.33 -1.04 -18.95
CA GLN A 49 -1.07 -0.62 -19.07
C GLN A 49 -1.46 0.34 -17.94
N ARG A 50 -2.41 1.22 -18.24
CA ARG A 50 -3.07 2.03 -17.20
C ARG A 50 -3.91 1.11 -16.31
N PRO A 51 -3.80 1.17 -14.97
CA PRO A 51 -4.63 0.38 -14.08
C PRO A 51 -6.09 0.85 -14.12
N TRP A 52 -7.03 -0.09 -14.04
CA TRP A 52 -8.47 0.19 -14.00
C TRP A 52 -8.94 1.11 -15.14
N GLN A 53 -8.58 0.75 -16.38
CA GLN A 53 -9.01 1.50 -17.57
C GLN A 53 -10.52 1.71 -17.57
N ASP A 54 -10.92 2.91 -17.98
CA ASP A 54 -12.32 3.33 -18.13
C ASP A 54 -13.17 3.32 -16.84
N ALA A 55 -12.57 3.09 -15.66
CA ALA A 55 -13.24 3.17 -14.38
C ALA A 55 -13.07 4.56 -13.73
N SER A 56 -14.17 5.10 -13.20
CA SER A 56 -14.10 6.28 -12.33
C SER A 56 -13.50 5.92 -10.97
N VAL A 57 -13.01 6.93 -10.23
CA VAL A 57 -12.41 6.72 -8.89
C VAL A 57 -13.38 6.00 -7.94
N ILE A 58 -14.66 6.36 -7.98
CA ILE A 58 -15.71 5.73 -7.15
C ILE A 58 -15.90 4.26 -7.57
N ALA A 59 -15.94 3.98 -8.88
CA ALA A 59 -16.07 2.62 -9.38
C ALA A 59 -14.87 1.74 -8.97
N VAL A 60 -13.64 2.28 -9.02
CA VAL A 60 -12.44 1.58 -8.55
C VAL A 60 -12.53 1.31 -7.05
N ALA A 61 -12.91 2.30 -6.25
CA ALA A 61 -13.08 2.12 -4.81
C ALA A 61 -14.08 1.01 -4.49
N TYR A 62 -15.22 0.97 -5.19
CA TYR A 62 -16.21 -0.09 -5.04
C TYR A 62 -15.66 -1.46 -5.45
N LYS A 63 -15.02 -1.57 -6.63
CA LYS A 63 -14.40 -2.80 -7.11
C LYS A 63 -13.37 -3.37 -6.13
N VAL A 64 -12.50 -2.51 -5.61
CA VAL A 64 -11.39 -2.94 -4.76
C VAL A 64 -11.84 -3.24 -3.32
N ALA A 65 -12.64 -2.34 -2.73
CA ALA A 65 -12.99 -2.40 -1.32
C ALA A 65 -14.24 -3.25 -1.03
N VAL A 66 -15.19 -3.30 -1.98
CA VAL A 66 -16.45 -4.04 -1.81
C VAL A 66 -16.44 -5.36 -2.55
N LEU A 67 -16.05 -5.36 -3.84
CA LEU A 67 -16.03 -6.60 -4.65
C LEU A 67 -14.75 -7.43 -4.46
N GLY A 68 -13.71 -6.85 -3.85
CA GLY A 68 -12.42 -7.52 -3.70
C GLY A 68 -11.66 -7.75 -5.01
N GLU A 69 -12.05 -7.06 -6.09
CA GLU A 69 -11.39 -7.18 -7.40
C GLU A 69 -9.91 -6.73 -7.32
N ARG A 70 -9.07 -7.38 -8.11
CA ARG A 70 -7.64 -7.07 -8.29
C ARG A 70 -7.28 -7.05 -9.77
N LEU A 71 -6.20 -6.36 -10.10
CA LEU A 71 -5.69 -6.31 -11.47
C LEU A 71 -5.17 -7.69 -11.89
N PRO A 72 -5.41 -8.13 -13.15
CA PRO A 72 -5.08 -9.48 -13.58
C PRO A 72 -3.57 -9.67 -13.67
N LEU A 73 -3.03 -10.66 -12.96
CA LEU A 73 -1.62 -11.03 -13.04
C LEU A 73 -1.43 -12.24 -13.96
N GLU A 74 -2.45 -13.07 -14.11
CA GLU A 74 -2.46 -14.39 -14.74
C GLU A 74 -2.09 -14.33 -16.22
N GLN A 75 -2.26 -13.16 -16.85
CA GLN A 75 -1.89 -12.90 -18.25
C GLN A 75 -0.37 -12.68 -18.44
N LEU A 76 0.37 -12.42 -17.36
CA LEU A 76 1.82 -12.23 -17.42
C LEU A 76 2.54 -13.58 -17.43
N SER A 77 3.50 -13.75 -18.34
CA SER A 77 4.37 -14.93 -18.38
C SER A 77 5.31 -14.98 -17.18
N ASP A 78 5.74 -16.18 -16.79
CA ASP A 78 6.66 -16.36 -15.64
C ASP A 78 8.03 -15.70 -15.85
N ARG A 79 8.45 -15.49 -17.11
CA ARG A 79 9.64 -14.69 -17.42
C ARG A 79 9.47 -13.21 -17.07
N ARG A 80 8.26 -12.67 -17.26
CA ARG A 80 7.96 -11.26 -17.00
C ARG A 80 7.57 -11.04 -15.54
N CYS A 81 6.83 -11.96 -14.95
CA CYS A 81 6.39 -11.92 -13.56
C CYS A 81 6.71 -13.26 -12.89
N PRO A 82 7.94 -13.44 -12.38
CA PRO A 82 8.32 -14.64 -11.65
C PRO A 82 7.36 -14.93 -10.49
N PRO A 83 7.17 -16.21 -10.09
CA PRO A 83 6.19 -16.59 -9.07
C PRO A 83 6.33 -15.83 -7.74
N GLN A 84 7.57 -15.56 -7.31
CA GLN A 84 7.88 -14.77 -6.12
C GLN A 84 7.43 -13.30 -6.26
N LEU A 85 7.70 -12.66 -7.41
CA LEU A 85 7.23 -11.29 -7.68
C LEU A 85 5.69 -11.23 -7.72
N ARG A 86 5.06 -12.23 -8.35
CA ARG A 86 3.60 -12.37 -8.39
C ARG A 86 3.02 -12.46 -6.99
N ARG A 87 3.64 -13.25 -6.11
CA ARG A 87 3.25 -13.39 -4.70
C ARG A 87 3.36 -12.05 -3.98
N LEU A 88 4.48 -11.35 -4.12
CA LEU A 88 4.69 -10.04 -3.51
C LEU A 88 3.62 -9.02 -3.93
N ILE A 89 3.31 -8.94 -5.24
CA ILE A 89 2.26 -8.03 -5.73
C ILE A 89 0.90 -8.38 -5.12
N ARG A 90 0.57 -9.67 -5.02
CA ARG A 90 -0.67 -10.11 -4.36
C ARG A 90 -0.70 -9.74 -2.87
N GLN A 91 0.40 -9.88 -2.15
CA GLN A 91 0.51 -9.49 -0.75
C GLN A 91 0.32 -7.97 -0.54
N CYS A 92 0.87 -7.15 -1.43
CA CYS A 92 0.61 -5.71 -1.45
C CYS A 92 -0.89 -5.38 -1.60
N TRP A 93 -1.66 -6.28 -2.20
CA TRP A 93 -3.08 -6.14 -2.46
C TRP A 93 -3.99 -6.89 -1.47
N GLU A 94 -3.46 -7.34 -0.34
CA GLU A 94 -4.28 -7.95 0.70
C GLU A 94 -5.44 -7.02 1.10
N ALA A 95 -6.62 -7.65 1.26
CA ALA A 95 -7.85 -6.94 1.61
C ALA A 95 -7.73 -6.34 3.01
N ASP A 96 -7.16 -7.09 3.94
CA ASP A 96 -6.74 -6.61 5.25
C ASP A 96 -5.44 -5.80 5.12
N PRO A 97 -5.45 -4.48 5.39
CA PRO A 97 -4.24 -3.67 5.33
C PRO A 97 -3.12 -4.21 6.22
N LEU A 98 -3.42 -4.83 7.36
CA LEU A 98 -2.42 -5.33 8.31
C LEU A 98 -1.66 -6.56 7.80
N ARG A 99 -2.18 -7.22 6.76
CA ARG A 99 -1.51 -8.36 6.10
C ARG A 99 -0.61 -7.94 4.95
N ARG A 100 -0.62 -6.65 4.59
CA ARG A 100 0.30 -6.13 3.56
C ARG A 100 1.71 -6.11 4.14
N PRO A 101 2.74 -6.41 3.31
CA PRO A 101 4.11 -6.47 3.77
C PRO A 101 4.59 -5.07 4.16
N ALA A 102 5.52 -4.98 5.10
CA ALA A 102 6.18 -3.71 5.36
C ALA A 102 7.05 -3.30 4.14
N ALA A 103 7.21 -2.01 3.90
CA ALA A 103 8.03 -1.53 2.77
C ALA A 103 9.45 -2.09 2.78
N ALA A 104 10.07 -2.22 3.96
CA ALA A 104 11.40 -2.80 4.11
C ALA A 104 11.45 -4.28 3.70
N GLU A 105 10.40 -5.05 4.00
CA GLU A 105 10.29 -6.46 3.62
C GLU A 105 10.12 -6.61 2.11
N ALA A 106 9.22 -5.81 1.52
CA ALA A 106 9.00 -5.79 0.08
C ALA A 106 10.28 -5.42 -0.69
N VAL A 107 11.04 -4.42 -0.21
CA VAL A 107 12.34 -4.04 -0.81
C VAL A 107 13.34 -5.18 -0.72
N LYS A 108 13.44 -5.87 0.43
CA LYS A 108 14.34 -7.00 0.60
C LYS A 108 14.01 -8.14 -0.38
N GLU A 109 12.73 -8.46 -0.56
CA GLU A 109 12.30 -9.50 -1.51
C GLU A 109 12.59 -9.09 -2.96
N LEU A 110 12.29 -7.84 -3.33
CA LEU A 110 12.62 -7.30 -4.66
C LEU A 110 14.13 -7.32 -4.95
N GLN A 111 14.97 -7.00 -3.96
CA GLN A 111 16.42 -7.06 -4.11
C GLN A 111 16.92 -8.50 -4.31
N GLY A 112 16.30 -9.49 -3.65
CA GLY A 112 16.59 -10.91 -3.89
C GLY A 112 16.29 -11.31 -5.33
N LEU A 113 15.08 -10.98 -5.78
CA LEU A 113 14.62 -11.21 -7.15
C LEU A 113 15.53 -10.59 -8.22
N ILE A 114 15.96 -9.34 -8.02
CA ILE A 114 16.84 -8.66 -8.97
C ILE A 114 18.18 -9.38 -9.11
N LYS A 115 18.72 -9.94 -8.01
CA LYS A 115 19.97 -10.70 -8.05
C LYS A 115 19.80 -12.00 -8.84
N GLU A 116 18.71 -12.73 -8.61
CA GLU A 116 18.41 -13.98 -9.33
C GLU A 116 18.22 -13.76 -10.83
N VAL A 117 17.59 -12.65 -11.24
CA VAL A 117 17.40 -12.31 -12.65
C VAL A 117 18.71 -11.85 -13.31
N ARG A 118 19.56 -11.14 -12.57
CA ARG A 118 20.82 -10.60 -13.09
C ARG A 118 21.92 -11.66 -13.23
N ASP A 119 21.97 -12.60 -12.29
CA ASP A 119 22.93 -13.70 -12.27
C ASP A 119 22.17 -15.05 -12.37
N PRO A 120 21.64 -15.40 -13.56
CA PRO A 120 20.98 -16.69 -13.76
C PRO A 120 22.02 -17.80 -13.63
N SER A 121 21.92 -18.60 -12.57
CA SER A 121 22.73 -19.80 -12.32
C SER A 121 22.72 -20.78 -13.51
#